data_AF-A0A953RTU5-F1
#
_entry.id   AF-A0A953RTU5-F1
#
_cell.length_a   1.000
_cell.length_b   1.000
_cell.length_c   1.000
_cell.angle_alpha   90.00
_cell.angle_beta   90.00
_cell.angle_gamma   90.00
#
_symmetry.space_group_name_H-M   'P 1'
#
loop_
_entity.id
_entity.type
_entity.pdbx_description
1 polymer ?
#
loop_
_entity_poly.entity_id
_entity_poly.type
_entity_poly.pdbx_seq_one_letter_code
_entity_poly.pdbx_strand_id
1 'polypeptide(L)'
;MEPRIDYYKLSPEGYKAMLGLEHYLNNSSVEKKLLHLLKLRVSQINGCAFCLDMHWKDLQVEGESEQRMYSLDAWRETSYYTERERVALAWAEAVTNIRDGHVPDSLYEETRRHFSEQEVADLTLAVVAINGWNRISIAFRVVPGTYQPPQRLKKGEQPGVMSASPRPIVPSTA
;
A
#
# COMPACT_ATOMS: atom_id res chain seq x y z
N MET A 1 -2.88 -16.81 -14.74
CA MET A 1 -1.91 -15.75 -15.11
C MET A 1 -0.57 -16.22 -14.58
N GLU A 2 0.48 -16.25 -15.39
CA GLU A 2 1.81 -16.69 -14.95
C GLU A 2 2.73 -15.49 -14.68
N PRO A 3 3.56 -15.53 -13.60
CA PRO A 3 4.62 -14.54 -13.38
C PRO A 3 5.62 -14.52 -14.53
N ARG A 4 6.13 -13.33 -14.87
CA ARG A 4 7.17 -13.18 -15.91
C ARG A 4 8.56 -13.55 -15.40
N ILE A 5 8.91 -13.10 -14.19
CA ILE A 5 10.19 -13.40 -13.53
C ILE A 5 10.00 -13.56 -12.02
N ASP A 6 10.87 -14.36 -11.40
CA ASP A 6 10.97 -14.50 -9.95
C ASP A 6 11.99 -13.47 -9.40
N TYR A 7 11.55 -12.21 -9.30
CA TYR A 7 12.43 -11.10 -8.89
C TYR A 7 12.92 -11.22 -7.44
N TYR A 8 12.22 -11.99 -6.59
CA TYR A 8 12.65 -12.31 -5.23
C TYR A 8 13.98 -13.08 -5.23
N LYS A 9 14.14 -14.03 -6.17
CA LYS A 9 15.38 -14.80 -6.32
C LYS A 9 16.45 -14.06 -7.12
N LEU A 10 16.04 -13.29 -8.13
CA LEU A 10 16.97 -12.61 -9.03
C LEU A 10 17.56 -11.33 -8.45
N SER A 11 16.85 -10.66 -7.53
CA SER A 11 17.30 -9.42 -6.88
C SER A 11 16.93 -9.39 -5.38
N PRO A 12 17.50 -10.29 -4.57
CA PRO A 12 17.15 -10.42 -3.16
C PRO A 12 17.48 -9.15 -2.36
N GLU A 13 18.61 -8.50 -2.63
CA GLU A 13 18.99 -7.25 -1.95
C GLU A 13 18.10 -6.07 -2.37
N GLY A 14 17.69 -6.01 -3.65
CA GLY A 14 16.73 -5.00 -4.11
C GLY A 14 15.36 -5.16 -3.47
N TYR A 15 14.89 -6.41 -3.37
CA TYR A 15 13.65 -6.72 -2.64
C TYR A 15 13.75 -6.38 -1.16
N LYS A 16 14.88 -6.72 -0.51
CA LYS A 16 15.15 -6.38 0.90
C LYS A 16 15.17 -4.87 1.13
N ALA A 17 15.72 -4.08 0.20
CA ALA A 17 15.69 -2.62 0.29
C ALA A 17 14.26 -2.07 0.27
N MET A 18 13.40 -2.60 -0.62
CA MET A 18 11.98 -2.26 -0.67
C MET A 18 11.26 -2.63 0.63
N LEU A 19 11.54 -3.81 1.20
CA LEU A 19 11.01 -4.20 2.51
C LEU A 19 11.54 -3.34 3.66
N GLY A 20 12.75 -2.80 3.55
CA GLY A 20 13.31 -1.85 4.52
C GLY A 20 12.50 -0.56 4.58
N LEU A 21 12.08 -0.03 3.43
CA LEU A 21 11.19 1.12 3.36
C LEU A 21 9.83 0.81 4.01
N GLU A 22 9.29 -0.38 3.76
CA GLU A 22 8.05 -0.83 4.40
C GLU A 22 8.18 -0.98 5.92
N HIS A 23 9.31 -1.52 6.39
CA HIS A 23 9.60 -1.63 7.80
C HIS A 23 9.67 -0.25 8.47
N TYR A 24 10.36 0.70 7.85
CA TYR A 24 10.42 2.08 8.33
C TYR A 24 9.01 2.68 8.45
N LEU A 25 8.20 2.61 7.39
CA LEU A 25 6.86 3.18 7.37
C LEU A 25 5.92 2.55 8.41
N ASN A 26 6.00 1.24 8.63
CA ASN A 26 5.22 0.54 9.65
C ASN A 26 5.56 0.97 11.09
N ASN A 27 6.70 1.63 11.31
CA ASN A 27 7.11 2.20 12.59
C ASN A 27 7.04 3.74 12.61
N SER A 28 6.50 4.37 11.56
CA SER A 28 6.29 5.81 11.51
C SER A 28 5.12 6.25 12.41
N SER A 29 4.98 7.57 12.62
CA SER A 29 3.83 8.12 13.36
C SER A 29 2.53 8.14 12.55
N VAL A 30 2.58 7.88 11.24
CA VAL A 30 1.40 7.81 10.38
C VAL A 30 0.62 6.54 10.69
N GLU A 31 -0.69 6.67 10.82
CA GLU A 31 -1.58 5.60 11.22
C GLU A 31 -1.53 4.45 10.21
N LYS A 32 -1.34 3.21 10.69
CA LYS A 32 -1.23 2.03 9.82
C LYS A 32 -2.42 1.87 8.86
N LYS A 33 -3.64 2.15 9.35
CA LYS A 33 -4.86 2.14 8.51
C LYS A 33 -4.79 3.19 7.40
N LEU A 34 -4.32 4.40 7.68
CA LEU A 34 -4.12 5.44 6.68
C LEU A 34 -3.07 5.01 5.65
N LEU A 35 -1.94 4.44 6.07
CA LEU A 35 -0.94 3.90 5.14
C LEU A 35 -1.57 2.89 4.17
N HIS A 36 -2.31 1.89 4.65
CA HIS A 36 -2.97 0.92 3.76
C HIS A 36 -4.04 1.57 2.86
N LEU A 37 -4.77 2.58 3.35
CA LEU A 37 -5.75 3.32 2.56
C LEU A 37 -5.10 4.05 1.38
N LEU A 38 -3.97 4.74 1.61
CA LEU A 38 -3.21 5.39 0.55
C LEU A 38 -2.67 4.37 -0.45
N LYS A 39 -2.15 3.24 0.04
CA LYS A 39 -1.62 2.19 -0.83
C LYS A 39 -2.70 1.58 -1.71
N LEU A 40 -3.90 1.38 -1.18
CA LEU A 40 -5.05 0.92 -1.95
C LEU A 40 -5.41 1.95 -3.03
N ARG A 41 -5.54 3.24 -2.66
CA ARG A 41 -5.90 4.32 -3.60
C ARG A 41 -4.89 4.45 -4.74
N VAL A 42 -3.59 4.49 -4.43
CA VAL A 42 -2.54 4.59 -5.45
C VAL A 42 -2.54 3.35 -6.36
N SER A 43 -2.81 2.17 -5.80
CA SER A 43 -2.91 0.94 -6.59
C SER A 43 -4.12 0.92 -7.52
N GLN A 44 -5.23 1.58 -7.17
CA GLN A 44 -6.38 1.79 -8.06
C GLN A 44 -5.97 2.63 -9.27
N ILE A 45 -5.27 3.75 -9.04
CA ILE A 45 -4.81 4.68 -10.09
C ILE A 45 -3.84 3.95 -11.05
N ASN A 46 -2.90 3.20 -10.49
CA ASN A 46 -1.89 2.49 -11.29
C ASN A 46 -2.39 1.16 -11.90
N GLY A 47 -3.56 0.65 -11.50
CA GLY A 47 -4.11 -0.62 -11.99
C GLY A 47 -3.34 -1.87 -11.51
N CYS A 48 -2.76 -1.86 -10.31
CA CYS A 48 -2.03 -3.02 -9.77
C CYS A 48 -2.97 -4.03 -9.08
N ALA A 49 -3.46 -5.05 -9.81
CA ALA A 49 -4.38 -6.06 -9.27
C ALA A 49 -3.84 -6.81 -8.02
N PHE A 50 -2.54 -7.15 -7.99
CA PHE A 50 -1.93 -7.79 -6.82
C PHE A 50 -1.94 -6.88 -5.59
N CYS A 51 -1.58 -5.62 -5.78
CA CYS A 51 -1.51 -4.63 -4.71
C CYS A 51 -2.92 -4.27 -4.19
N LEU A 52 -3.92 -4.27 -5.07
CA LEU A 52 -5.32 -4.12 -4.70
C LEU A 52 -5.78 -5.27 -3.78
N ASP A 53 -5.54 -6.53 -4.17
CA ASP A 53 -5.88 -7.71 -3.36
C ASP A 53 -5.21 -7.66 -1.98
N MET A 54 -3.92 -7.34 -1.94
CA MET A 54 -3.14 -7.26 -0.70
C MET A 54 -3.68 -6.19 0.25
N HIS A 55 -3.76 -4.94 -0.21
CA HIS A 55 -4.10 -3.84 0.68
C HIS A 55 -5.58 -3.80 1.05
N TRP A 56 -6.46 -4.38 0.22
CA TRP A 56 -7.84 -4.66 0.63
C TRP A 56 -7.88 -5.59 1.84
N LYS A 57 -7.18 -6.74 1.76
CA LYS A 57 -7.14 -7.73 2.85
C LYS A 57 -6.48 -7.17 4.11
N ASP A 58 -5.43 -6.36 3.97
CA ASP A 58 -4.81 -5.66 5.10
C ASP A 58 -5.78 -4.69 5.79
N LEU A 59 -6.51 -3.88 5.01
CA LEU A 59 -7.52 -2.96 5.53
C LEU A 59 -8.65 -3.69 6.26
N GLN A 60 -9.08 -4.86 5.77
CA GLN A 60 -10.03 -5.71 6.46
C GLN A 60 -9.52 -6.15 7.84
N VAL A 61 -8.24 -6.55 7.95
CA VAL A 61 -7.62 -6.93 9.23
C VAL A 61 -7.52 -5.73 10.19
N GLU A 62 -7.25 -4.54 9.66
CA GLU A 62 -7.25 -3.28 10.44
C GLU A 62 -8.67 -2.77 10.77
N GLY A 63 -9.72 -3.47 10.34
CA GLY A 63 -11.12 -3.14 10.62
C GLY A 63 -11.62 -1.92 9.85
N GLU A 64 -11.21 -1.76 8.60
CA GLU A 64 -11.81 -0.81 7.66
C GLU A 64 -13.20 -1.27 7.23
N SER A 65 -14.10 -0.32 6.94
CA SER A 65 -15.47 -0.63 6.52
C SER A 65 -15.54 -0.89 5.01
N GLU A 66 -16.40 -1.82 4.61
CA GLU A 66 -16.66 -2.08 3.19
C GLU A 66 -17.14 -0.83 2.44
N GLN A 67 -18.00 -0.03 3.08
CA GLN A 67 -18.49 1.24 2.52
C GLN A 67 -17.34 2.18 2.15
N ARG A 68 -16.34 2.33 3.02
CA ARG A 68 -15.15 3.14 2.73
C ARG A 68 -14.34 2.48 1.62
N MET A 69 -14.04 1.18 1.71
CA MET A 69 -13.24 0.52 0.68
C MET A 69 -13.86 0.59 -0.74
N TYR A 70 -15.18 0.43 -0.89
CA TYR A 70 -15.86 0.54 -2.19
C TYR A 70 -15.93 1.97 -2.72
N SER A 71 -15.96 2.98 -1.85
CA SER A 71 -16.08 4.39 -2.25
C SER A 71 -14.74 5.11 -2.41
N LEU A 72 -13.62 4.42 -2.19
CA LEU A 72 -12.30 5.03 -2.17
C LEU A 72 -11.89 5.66 -3.50
N ASP A 73 -12.31 5.11 -4.64
CA ASP A 73 -12.04 5.71 -5.95
C ASP A 73 -12.84 7.00 -6.20
N ALA A 74 -13.94 7.18 -5.48
CA ALA A 74 -14.83 8.35 -5.49
C ALA A 74 -14.80 9.14 -4.16
N TRP A 75 -13.71 9.04 -3.38
CA TRP A 75 -13.65 9.54 -2.00
C TRP A 75 -14.03 11.03 -1.84
N ARG A 76 -13.77 11.86 -2.86
CA ARG A 76 -14.09 13.29 -2.88
C ARG A 76 -15.59 13.57 -2.77
N GLU A 77 -16.42 12.68 -3.31
CA GLU A 77 -17.89 12.76 -3.36
C GLU A 77 -18.56 12.14 -2.12
N THR A 78 -17.79 11.82 -1.08
CA THR A 78 -18.30 11.17 0.13
C THR A 78 -17.90 11.89 1.40
N SER A 79 -18.66 11.68 2.47
CA SER A 79 -18.40 12.21 3.80
C SER A 79 -17.80 11.18 4.76
N TYR A 80 -17.31 10.04 4.26
CA TYR A 80 -16.84 8.92 5.11
C TYR A 80 -15.40 9.09 5.60
N TYR A 81 -14.64 9.99 4.96
CA TYR A 81 -13.22 10.24 5.22
C TYR A 81 -13.05 11.52 6.04
N THR A 82 -12.19 11.46 7.05
CA THR A 82 -11.83 12.63 7.84
C THR A 82 -11.03 13.63 7.01
N GLU A 83 -10.96 14.90 7.42
CA GLU A 83 -10.19 15.90 6.69
C GLU A 83 -8.71 15.51 6.54
N ARG A 84 -8.12 14.95 7.60
CA ARG A 84 -6.75 14.42 7.58
C ARG A 84 -6.58 13.34 6.51
N GLU A 85 -7.52 12.41 6.39
CA GLU A 85 -7.50 11.37 5.35
C GLU A 85 -7.69 11.95 3.95
N ARG A 86 -8.60 12.91 3.79
CA ARG A 86 -8.88 13.59 2.50
C ARG A 86 -7.64 14.31 1.97
N VAL A 87 -6.95 15.03 2.84
CA VAL A 87 -5.71 15.72 2.50
C VAL A 87 -4.60 14.73 2.14
N ALA A 88 -4.46 13.62 2.89
CA ALA A 88 -3.49 12.57 2.55
C ALA A 88 -3.83 11.85 1.22
N LEU A 89 -5.10 11.62 0.92
CA LEU A 89 -5.54 11.05 -0.36
C LEU A 89 -5.25 12.01 -1.52
N ALA A 90 -5.52 13.31 -1.36
CA ALA A 90 -5.16 14.33 -2.34
C ALA A 90 -3.64 14.40 -2.55
N TRP A 91 -2.85 14.35 -1.48
CA TRP A 91 -1.39 14.27 -1.55
C TRP A 91 -0.92 13.04 -2.34
N ALA A 92 -1.47 11.86 -2.02
CA ALA A 92 -1.13 10.62 -2.69
C ALA A 92 -1.47 10.62 -4.18
N GLU A 93 -2.62 11.20 -4.57
CA GLU A 93 -3.01 11.37 -5.97
C GLU A 93 -2.03 12.30 -6.71
N ALA A 94 -1.70 13.46 -6.14
CA ALA A 94 -0.81 14.44 -6.76
C ALA A 94 0.62 13.90 -6.93
N VAL A 95 1.16 13.23 -5.91
CA VAL A 95 2.50 12.63 -5.98
C VAL A 95 2.54 11.43 -6.94
N THR A 96 1.45 10.66 -7.05
CA THR A 96 1.36 9.56 -8.03
C THR A 96 1.31 10.08 -9.46
N ASN A 97 0.48 11.10 -9.71
CA ASN A 97 0.29 11.73 -11.02
C ASN A 97 1.26 12.89 -11.26
N ILE A 98 2.52 12.74 -10.84
CA ILE A 98 3.51 13.83 -10.79
C ILE A 98 3.72 14.55 -12.13
N ARG A 99 3.43 13.88 -13.26
CA ARG A 99 3.52 14.48 -14.61
C ARG A 99 2.37 15.43 -14.96
N ASP A 100 1.25 15.35 -14.25
CA ASP A 100 0.02 16.07 -14.59
C ASP A 100 -0.04 17.48 -13.96
N GLY A 101 1.06 17.93 -13.34
CA GLY A 101 1.15 19.26 -12.73
C GLY A 101 2.00 19.35 -11.47
N HIS A 102 2.73 18.29 -11.13
CA HIS A 102 3.46 18.17 -9.85
C HIS A 102 2.53 18.37 -8.63
N VAL A 103 3.10 18.61 -7.45
CA VAL A 103 2.35 18.93 -6.23
C VAL A 103 2.20 20.45 -6.14
N PRO A 104 0.98 21.01 -6.16
CA PRO A 104 0.78 22.44 -6.01
C PRO A 104 1.14 22.94 -4.59
N ASP A 105 1.67 24.16 -4.48
CA ASP A 105 2.02 24.78 -3.19
C ASP A 105 0.81 24.83 -2.25
N SER A 106 -0.39 25.10 -2.76
CA SER A 106 -1.62 25.12 -1.95
C SER A 106 -1.91 23.78 -1.28
N LEU A 107 -1.64 22.67 -1.97
CA LEU A 107 -1.83 21.32 -1.42
C LEU A 107 -0.73 21.00 -0.40
N TYR A 108 0.50 21.46 -0.63
CA TYR A 108 1.58 21.35 0.36
C TYR A 108 1.24 22.09 1.65
N GLU A 109 0.82 23.35 1.55
CA GLU A 109 0.42 24.16 2.71
C GLU A 109 -0.79 23.56 3.45
N GLU A 110 -1.77 23.03 2.72
CA GLU A 110 -2.88 22.31 3.31
C GLU A 110 -2.42 21.04 4.04
N THR A 111 -1.54 20.25 3.42
CA THR A 111 -0.97 19.04 4.05
C THR A 111 -0.23 19.39 5.34
N ARG A 112 0.54 20.48 5.37
CA ARG A 112 1.27 20.93 6.57
C ARG A 112 0.37 21.38 7.73
N ARG A 113 -0.90 21.71 7.48
CA ARG A 113 -1.89 22.00 8.54
C ARG A 113 -2.40 20.75 9.25
N HIS A 114 -2.38 19.60 8.55
CA HIS A 114 -2.90 18.34 9.07
C HIS A 114 -1.79 17.37 9.50
N PHE A 115 -0.57 17.55 9.01
CA PHE A 115 0.57 16.66 9.22
C PHE A 115 1.83 17.45 9.61
N SER A 116 2.59 16.91 10.56
CA SER A 116 3.94 17.37 10.88
C SER A 116 4.91 17.17 9.70
N GLU A 117 6.08 17.84 9.71
CA GLU A 117 7.05 17.70 8.61
C GLU A 117 7.52 16.27 8.42
N GLN A 118 7.73 15.57 9.54
CA GLN A 118 8.07 14.16 9.57
C GLN A 118 6.96 13.34 8.92
N GLU A 119 5.69 13.57 9.27
CA GLU A 119 4.57 12.86 8.66
C GLU A 119 4.42 13.19 7.17
N VAL A 120 4.67 14.42 6.72
CA VAL A 120 4.67 14.76 5.28
C VAL A 120 5.76 13.99 4.52
N ALA A 121 6.95 13.86 5.11
CA ALA A 121 8.00 13.02 4.57
C ALA A 121 7.57 11.55 4.52
N ASP A 122 6.97 11.02 5.59
CA ASP A 122 6.52 9.64 5.68
C ASP A 122 5.36 9.33 4.72
N LEU A 123 4.40 10.25 4.56
CA LEU A 123 3.34 10.16 3.55
C LEU A 123 3.94 10.08 2.14
N THR A 124 4.92 10.93 1.84
CA THR A 124 5.58 10.94 0.54
C THR A 124 6.34 9.63 0.29
N LEU A 125 7.06 9.13 1.29
CA LEU A 125 7.74 7.84 1.23
C LEU A 125 6.76 6.67 1.08
N ALA A 126 5.59 6.72 1.72
CA ALA A 126 4.54 5.74 1.54
C ALA A 126 4.01 5.71 0.10
N VAL A 127 3.81 6.88 -0.51
CA VAL A 127 3.38 7.01 -1.91
C VAL A 127 4.47 6.51 -2.86
N VAL A 128 5.74 6.81 -2.59
CA VAL A 128 6.89 6.29 -3.37
C VAL A 128 6.97 4.76 -3.25
N ALA A 129 6.85 4.21 -2.05
CA ALA A 129 6.90 2.77 -1.79
C ALA A 129 5.85 2.04 -2.63
N ILE A 130 4.58 2.47 -2.56
CA ILE A 130 3.51 1.80 -3.32
C ILE A 130 3.63 2.02 -4.82
N ASN A 131 4.07 3.20 -5.27
CA ASN A 131 4.38 3.41 -6.68
C ASN A 131 5.47 2.46 -7.18
N GLY A 132 6.50 2.20 -6.36
CA GLY A 132 7.53 1.19 -6.63
C GLY A 132 6.95 -0.23 -6.71
N TRP A 133 6.17 -0.63 -5.71
CA TRP A 133 5.52 -1.96 -5.69
C TRP A 133 4.56 -2.17 -6.85
N ASN A 134 3.76 -1.16 -7.21
CA ASN A 134 2.87 -1.23 -8.37
C ASN A 134 3.68 -1.47 -9.65
N ARG A 135 4.78 -0.74 -9.87
CA ARG A 135 5.64 -0.90 -11.05
C ARG A 135 6.25 -2.30 -11.13
N ILE A 136 6.78 -2.81 -10.02
CA ILE A 136 7.34 -4.16 -9.93
C ILE A 136 6.26 -5.20 -10.23
N SER A 137 5.11 -5.09 -9.56
CA SER A 137 4.05 -6.10 -9.63
C SER A 137 3.40 -6.17 -11.01
N ILE A 138 3.17 -5.02 -11.64
CA ILE A 138 2.64 -4.91 -13.00
C ILE A 138 3.67 -5.41 -14.02
N ALA A 139 4.93 -4.97 -13.91
CA ALA A 139 5.99 -5.37 -14.85
C ALA A 139 6.21 -6.88 -14.84
N PHE A 140 6.12 -7.52 -13.67
CA PHE A 140 6.42 -8.94 -13.52
C PHE A 140 5.19 -9.85 -13.43
N ARG A 141 3.99 -9.30 -13.60
CA ARG A 141 2.71 -10.05 -13.54
C ARG A 141 2.57 -10.88 -12.27
N VAL A 142 2.83 -10.26 -11.13
CA VAL A 142 2.63 -10.90 -9.83
C VAL A 142 1.16 -11.29 -9.70
N VAL A 143 0.91 -12.55 -9.33
CA VAL A 143 -0.43 -13.16 -9.37
C VAL A 143 -1.26 -12.74 -8.15
N PRO A 144 -2.40 -12.04 -8.33
CA PRO A 144 -3.30 -11.65 -7.24
C PRO A 144 -4.01 -12.86 -6.62
N GLY A 145 -4.57 -12.66 -5.42
CA GLY A 145 -5.44 -13.65 -4.75
C GLY A 145 -4.70 -14.63 -3.85
N THR A 146 -3.36 -14.72 -3.96
CA THR A 146 -2.53 -15.64 -3.16
C THR A 146 -2.09 -15.05 -1.82
N TYR A 147 -2.18 -13.73 -1.65
CA TYR A 147 -1.79 -13.05 -0.41
C TYR A 147 -2.73 -13.40 0.75
N GLN A 148 -2.14 -13.63 1.92
CA GLN A 148 -2.83 -13.82 3.19
C GLN A 148 -2.28 -12.82 4.21
N PRO A 149 -3.12 -11.93 4.76
CA PRO A 149 -2.66 -10.96 5.74
C PRO A 149 -2.29 -11.67 7.05
N PRO A 150 -1.34 -11.13 7.83
CA PRO A 150 -1.06 -11.64 9.17
C PRO A 150 -2.31 -11.55 10.03
N GLN A 151 -2.72 -12.68 10.62
CA GLN A 151 -3.91 -12.73 11.47
C GLN A 151 -3.67 -11.93 12.75
N ARG A 152 -4.66 -11.11 13.14
CA ARG A 152 -4.64 -10.46 14.46
C ARG A 152 -4.77 -11.57 15.51
N LEU A 153 -3.70 -11.79 16.30
CA LEU A 153 -3.76 -12.73 17.41
C LEU A 153 -4.93 -12.34 18.31
N LYS A 154 -5.83 -13.28 18.58
CA LYS A 154 -6.88 -13.05 19.58
C LYS A 154 -6.19 -12.84 20.93
N LYS A 155 -6.72 -11.92 21.73
CA LYS A 155 -6.20 -11.61 23.07
C LYS A 155 -6.13 -12.90 23.89
N GLY A 156 -4.93 -13.49 24.04
CA GLY A 156 -4.71 -14.77 24.74
C GLY A 156 -4.02 -15.89 23.94
N GLU A 157 -3.82 -15.77 22.63
CA GLU A 157 -3.07 -16.75 21.83
C GLU A 157 -1.60 -16.34 21.63
N GLN A 158 -0.66 -17.24 21.93
CA GLN A 158 0.76 -17.02 21.65
C GLN A 158 1.04 -17.11 20.14
N PRO A 159 2.00 -16.33 19.60
CA PRO A 159 2.34 -16.40 18.19
C PRO A 159 2.96 -17.76 17.86
N GLY A 160 2.23 -18.60 17.12
CA GLY A 160 2.82 -19.73 16.42
C GLY A 160 3.83 -19.22 15.40
N VAL A 161 5.04 -19.78 15.40
CA VAL A 161 6.14 -19.39 14.49
C VAL A 161 5.66 -19.43 13.04
N MET A 162 5.36 -18.26 12.45
CA MET A 162 5.03 -18.14 11.03
C MET A 162 6.34 -18.17 10.23
N SER A 163 6.62 -19.31 9.59
CA SER A 163 7.70 -19.42 8.62
C SER A 163 7.35 -18.56 7.40
N ALA A 164 8.03 -17.42 7.25
CA ALA A 164 7.97 -16.58 6.06
C ALA A 164 8.82 -17.22 4.94
N SER A 165 8.32 -18.32 4.38
CA SER A 165 8.86 -18.89 3.14
C SER A 165 7.73 -18.94 2.12
N PRO A 166 7.84 -18.24 0.98
CA PRO A 166 6.93 -18.45 -0.14
C PRO A 166 7.04 -19.93 -0.54
N ARG A 167 5.94 -20.67 -0.52
CA ARG A 167 5.96 -22.04 -1.04
C ARG A 167 6.35 -21.97 -2.53
N PRO A 168 7.28 -22.81 -3.00
CA PRO A 168 7.66 -22.82 -4.40
C PRO A 168 6.43 -23.15 -5.25
N ILE A 169 6.22 -22.36 -6.31
CA ILE A 169 5.26 -22.64 -7.37
C ILE A 169 5.73 -23.92 -8.06
N VAL A 170 5.01 -25.02 -7.84
CA VAL A 170 5.27 -26.28 -8.56
C VAL A 170 4.71 -26.11 -9.97
N PRO A 171 5.49 -26.30 -11.04
CA PRO A 171 4.94 -26.26 -12.38
C PRO A 171 4.03 -27.47 -12.58
N SER A 172 2.78 -27.23 -12.98
CA SER A 172 1.88 -28.27 -13.45
C SER A 172 2.47 -28.83 -14.74
N THR A 173 3.00 -30.05 -14.69
CA THR A 173 3.37 -30.79 -15.89
C THR A 173 2.10 -31.10 -16.69
N ALA A 174 2.16 -30.84 -18.00
CA ALA A 174 1.18 -31.27 -18.98
C ALA A 174 1.13 -32.80 -19.11
#